data_AF-W4V6F1-F1
#
_entry.id   AF-W4V6F1-F1
#
_cell.length_a   1.000
_cell.length_b   1.000
_cell.length_c   1.000
_cell.angle_alpha   90.00
_cell.angle_beta   90.00
_cell.angle_gamma   90.00
#
_symmetry.space_group_name_H-M   'P 1'
#
loop_
_entity.id
_entity.type
_entity.pdbx_description
1 polymer ?
#
loop_
_entity_poly.entity_id
_entity_poly.type
_entity_poly.pdbx_seq_one_letter_code
_entity_poly.pdbx_strand_id
1 'polypeptide(L)'
;MEVYDNLTILQALLQEDIHIPHLCYDIRLERSNGNCGLCVVTLISPDGERDVKACQTPIKEGMVICTNSAKLENYRKIRLEQLLSDHNADCVAPCVMTCPANIDI
;
A
#
# COMPACT_ATOMS: atom_id res chain seq x y z
N MET A 1 -13.84 9.52 11.48
CA MET A 1 -14.26 8.67 10.35
C MET A 1 -14.93 7.46 10.96
N GLU A 2 -16.14 7.17 10.52
CA GLU A 2 -16.90 5.99 10.95
C GLU A 2 -16.88 5.00 9.79
N VAL A 3 -16.64 3.72 10.08
CA VAL A 3 -16.51 2.67 9.07
C VAL A 3 -17.21 1.41 9.56
N TYR A 4 -17.58 0.53 8.63
CA TYR A 4 -18.15 -0.77 8.99
C TYR A 4 -17.14 -1.64 9.75
N ASP A 5 -17.66 -2.53 10.59
CA ASP A 5 -16.86 -3.53 11.28
C ASP A 5 -16.26 -4.58 10.32
N ASN A 6 -15.36 -5.43 10.82
CA ASN A 6 -14.76 -6.55 10.09
C ASN A 6 -14.02 -6.20 8.79
N LEU A 7 -13.67 -4.93 8.59
CA LEU A 7 -12.83 -4.50 7.48
C LEU A 7 -11.35 -4.52 7.85
N THR A 8 -10.51 -4.71 6.84
CA THR A 8 -9.09 -4.34 6.94
C THR A 8 -8.93 -2.82 6.85
N ILE A 9 -7.80 -2.29 7.31
CA ILE A 9 -7.48 -0.86 7.17
C ILE A 9 -7.60 -0.43 5.70
N LEU A 10 -7.10 -1.23 4.75
CA LEU A 10 -7.20 -0.89 3.33
C LEU A 10 -8.65 -0.80 2.86
N GLN A 11 -9.50 -1.75 3.22
CA GLN A 11 -10.92 -1.73 2.83
C GLN A 11 -11.65 -0.52 3.41
N ALA A 12 -11.41 -0.22 4.69
CA ALA A 12 -12.00 0.93 5.36
C ALA A 12 -11.59 2.25 4.70
N LEU A 13 -10.32 2.39 4.31
CA LEU A 13 -9.85 3.57 3.57
C LEU A 13 -10.48 3.68 2.18
N LEU A 14 -10.60 2.57 1.45
CA LEU A 14 -11.18 2.57 0.10
C LEU A 14 -12.69 2.89 0.10
N GLN A 15 -13.44 2.53 1.14
CA GLN A 15 -14.85 2.90 1.27
C GLN A 15 -15.06 4.42 1.42
N GLU A 16 -14.06 5.10 1.97
CA GLU A 16 -14.06 6.54 2.21
C GLU A 16 -13.30 7.30 1.11
N ASP A 17 -13.09 6.66 -0.06
CA ASP A 17 -12.34 7.20 -1.20
C ASP A 17 -10.89 7.62 -0.88
N ILE A 18 -10.29 7.06 0.17
CA ILE A 18 -8.89 7.28 0.54
C ILE A 18 -8.02 6.20 -0.09
N HIS A 19 -7.31 6.58 -1.15
CA HIS A 19 -6.41 5.68 -1.86
C HIS A 19 -5.00 5.71 -1.29
N ILE A 20 -4.52 4.54 -0.86
CA ILE A 20 -3.09 4.29 -0.59
C ILE A 20 -2.50 3.36 -1.65
N PRO A 21 -1.20 3.41 -1.96
CA PRO A 21 -0.59 2.53 -2.94
C PRO A 21 -0.78 1.05 -2.57
N HIS A 22 -1.33 0.25 -3.48
CA HIS A 22 -1.51 -1.20 -3.30
C HIS A 22 -1.48 -1.89 -4.67
N LEU A 23 -1.06 -3.14 -4.70
CA LEU A 23 -0.94 -3.92 -5.95
C LEU A 23 -1.57 -5.31 -5.85
N CYS A 24 -1.36 -6.01 -4.73
CA CYS A 24 -1.82 -7.40 -4.58
C CYS A 24 -3.21 -7.52 -3.94
N TYR A 25 -3.92 -6.42 -3.71
CA TYR A 25 -5.28 -6.43 -3.19
C TYR A 25 -6.27 -6.44 -4.36
N ASP A 26 -7.25 -7.35 -4.32
CA ASP A 26 -8.35 -7.43 -5.26
C ASP A 26 -9.62 -7.81 -4.47
N ILE A 27 -10.71 -7.10 -4.71
CA ILE A 27 -11.99 -7.30 -4.01
C ILE A 27 -12.61 -8.68 -4.26
N ARG A 28 -12.22 -9.35 -5.35
CA ARG A 28 -12.70 -10.69 -5.72
C ARG A 28 -11.99 -11.82 -4.97
N LEU A 29 -10.91 -11.51 -4.27
CA LEU A 29 -10.15 -12.47 -3.48
C LEU A 29 -10.58 -12.43 -2.01
N GLU A 30 -10.72 -13.60 -1.39
CA GLU A 30 -11.11 -13.70 0.03
C GLU A 30 -10.09 -13.03 0.97
N ARG A 31 -8.79 -13.13 0.65
CA ARG A 31 -7.71 -12.55 1.45
C ARG A 31 -6.58 -12.03 0.57
N SER A 32 -6.06 -10.87 0.95
CA SER A 32 -4.83 -10.35 0.37
C SER A 32 -3.61 -11.08 0.91
N ASN A 33 -2.72 -11.51 0.00
CA ASN A 33 -1.46 -12.15 0.38
C ASN A 33 -0.47 -11.17 1.06
N GLY A 34 -0.63 -9.86 0.85
CA GLY A 34 0.21 -8.82 1.45
C GLY A 34 1.65 -8.81 0.95
N ASN A 35 1.98 -9.54 -0.13
CA ASN A 35 3.35 -9.70 -0.61
C ASN A 35 3.88 -8.42 -1.28
N CYS A 36 3.04 -7.59 -1.91
CA CYS A 36 3.52 -6.37 -2.56
C CYS A 36 4.16 -5.39 -1.55
N GLY A 37 3.63 -5.30 -0.33
CA GLY A 37 4.13 -4.38 0.70
C GLY A 37 3.85 -2.89 0.46
N LEU A 38 3.25 -2.49 -0.66
CA LEU A 38 3.03 -1.07 -0.97
C LEU A 38 2.02 -0.38 -0.03
N CYS A 39 1.05 -1.14 0.49
CA CYS A 39 -0.02 -0.64 1.36
C CYS A 39 0.41 -0.44 2.83
N VAL A 40 1.71 -0.30 3.11
CA VAL A 40 2.19 -0.05 4.47
C VAL A 40 1.72 1.32 4.95
N VAL A 41 1.26 1.36 6.19
CA VAL A 41 0.80 2.55 6.93
C VAL A 41 1.38 2.51 8.34
N THR A 42 1.48 3.66 8.99
CA THR A 42 1.97 3.76 10.36
C THR A 42 0.80 3.90 11.33
N LEU A 43 0.71 2.99 12.29
CA LEU A 43 -0.19 3.11 13.44
C LEU A 43 0.49 3.94 14.51
N ILE A 44 -0.25 4.88 15.08
CA ILE A 44 0.21 5.73 16.19
C ILE A 44 -0.58 5.29 17.44
N SER A 45 0.14 4.82 18.46
CA SER A 45 -0.43 4.49 19.76
C SER A 45 0.35 5.18 20.89
N PRO A 46 -0.15 5.18 22.13
CA PRO A 46 0.59 5.71 23.28
C PRO A 46 1.95 5.04 23.51
N ASP A 47 2.08 3.79 23.09
CA ASP A 47 3.31 2.98 23.21
C ASP A 47 4.31 3.25 22.08
N GLY A 48 3.96 4.07 21.09
CA GLY A 48 4.81 4.48 19.98
C GLY A 48 4.20 4.22 18.60
N GLU A 49 5.07 4.25 17.58
CA GLU A 49 4.69 4.07 16.18
C GLU A 49 5.00 2.64 15.70
N ARG A 50 4.07 2.05 14.93
CA ARG A 50 4.26 0.73 14.32
C ARG A 50 3.79 0.72 12.87
N ASP A 51 4.67 0.31 11.97
CA ASP A 51 4.31 0.12 10.56
C ASP A 51 3.62 -1.23 10.34
N VAL A 52 2.50 -1.22 9.62
CA VAL A 52 1.67 -2.40 9.35
C VAL A 52 1.20 -2.42 7.90
N LYS A 53 0.89 -3.62 7.38
CA LYS A 53 0.27 -3.76 6.06
C LYS A 53 -1.23 -3.51 6.17
N ALA A 54 -1.74 -2.50 5.50
CA ALA A 54 -3.16 -2.13 5.58
C ALA A 54 -4.10 -3.23 5.08
N CYS A 55 -3.69 -4.02 4.07
CA CYS A 55 -4.52 -5.08 3.49
C CYS A 55 -4.68 -6.35 4.36
N GLN A 56 -3.92 -6.48 5.45
CA GLN A 56 -3.97 -7.64 6.36
C GLN A 56 -4.35 -7.26 7.79
N THR A 57 -4.30 -5.98 8.13
CA THR A 57 -4.56 -5.52 9.48
C THR A 57 -6.04 -5.16 9.62
N PRO A 58 -6.80 -5.84 10.50
CA PRO A 58 -8.19 -5.46 10.79
C PRO A 58 -8.25 -4.05 11.39
N ILE A 59 -9.21 -3.25 10.97
CA ILE A 59 -9.46 -1.95 11.58
C ILE A 59 -10.11 -2.12 12.95
N LYS A 60 -9.76 -1.23 13.89
CA LYS A 60 -10.33 -1.20 15.23
C LYS A 60 -10.67 0.22 15.61
N GLU A 61 -11.62 0.36 16.52
CA GLU A 61 -11.99 1.63 17.11
C GLU A 61 -10.78 2.29 17.78
N GLY A 62 -10.67 3.62 17.64
CA GLY A 62 -9.61 4.43 18.25
C GLY A 62 -8.25 4.36 17.56
N MET A 63 -8.12 3.66 16.41
CA MET A 63 -6.87 3.65 15.66
C MET A 63 -6.55 5.03 15.07
N VAL A 64 -5.33 5.50 15.31
CA VAL A 64 -4.75 6.66 14.61
C VAL A 64 -3.80 6.13 13.54
N ILE A 65 -4.11 6.41 12.27
CA ILE A 65 -3.42 5.85 11.11
C ILE A 65 -2.81 6.98 10.29
N CYS A 66 -1.50 6.95 10.12
CA CYS A 66 -0.77 7.81 9.21
C CYS A 66 -0.55 7.08 7.87
N THR A 67 -1.12 7.63 6.80
CA THR A 67 -1.09 7.05 5.45
C THR A 67 0.01 7.65 4.57
N ASN A 68 0.51 8.83 4.94
CA ASN A 68 1.56 9.56 4.22
C ASN A 68 2.55 10.21 5.19
N SER A 69 3.83 9.89 5.03
CA SER A 69 4.96 10.48 5.72
C SER A 69 6.23 10.27 4.90
N ALA A 70 7.28 11.05 5.13
CA ALA A 70 8.56 10.87 4.45
C ALA A 70 9.14 9.45 4.65
N LYS A 71 8.90 8.85 5.82
CA LYS A 71 9.28 7.46 6.12
C LYS A 71 8.54 6.46 5.23
N LEU A 72 7.22 6.61 5.10
CA LEU A 72 6.38 5.74 4.27
C LEU A 72 6.68 5.91 2.79
N GLU A 73 6.92 7.14 2.34
CA GLU A 73 7.31 7.43 0.96
C GLU A 73 8.64 6.74 0.59
N ASN A 74 9.66 6.90 1.44
CA ASN A 74 10.95 6.24 1.24
C ASN A 74 10.83 4.72 1.24
N TYR A 75 10.06 4.15 2.17
CA TYR A 75 9.78 2.71 2.20
C TYR A 75 9.13 2.23 0.90
N ARG A 76 8.10 2.93 0.43
CA ARG A 76 7.37 2.57 -0.80
C ARG A 76 8.26 2.65 -2.04
N LYS A 77 9.16 3.64 -2.10
CA LYS A 77 10.14 3.76 -3.19
C LYS A 77 11.07 2.55 -3.24
N ILE A 78 11.73 2.22 -2.13
CA ILE A 78 12.62 1.06 -2.03
C ILE A 78 11.84 -0.23 -2.33
N ARG A 79 10.61 -0.34 -1.83
CA ARG A 79 9.79 -1.53 -2.07
C ARG A 79 9.41 -1.68 -3.53
N LEU A 80 9.11 -0.59 -4.22
CA LEU A 80 8.84 -0.59 -5.65
C LEU A 80 10.09 -0.98 -6.45
N GLU A 81 11.27 -0.46 -6.10
CA GLU A 81 12.55 -0.86 -6.68
C GLU A 81 12.80 -2.37 -6.54
N GLN A 82 12.52 -2.94 -5.36
CA GLN A 82 12.60 -4.38 -5.13
C GLN A 82 11.60 -5.20 -5.96
N LEU A 83 10.37 -4.71 -6.12
CA LEU A 83 9.37 -5.39 -6.96
C LEU A 83 9.77 -5.40 -8.44
N LEU A 84 10.54 -4.41 -8.86
CA LEU A 84 10.96 -4.22 -10.24
C LEU A 84 12.39 -4.72 -10.52
N SER A 85 13.10 -5.29 -9.54
CA SER A 85 14.50 -5.70 -9.71
C SER A 85 14.71 -6.71 -10.83
N ASP A 86 13.71 -7.57 -11.03
CA ASP A 86 13.73 -8.66 -12.02
C ASP A 86 12.77 -8.37 -13.19
N HIS A 87 12.33 -7.12 -13.33
CA HIS A 87 11.44 -6.72 -14.42
C HIS A 87 12.24 -6.48 -15.70
N ASN A 88 12.04 -7.34 -16.70
CA ASN A 88 12.72 -7.25 -18.00
C ASN A 88 12.22 -6.11 -18.90
N ALA A 89 11.43 -5.16 -18.36
CA ALA A 89 10.93 -3.94 -19.02
C ALA A 89 10.47 -4.09 -20.49
N ASP A 90 9.86 -5.23 -20.83
CA ASP A 90 9.27 -5.57 -22.16
C ASP A 90 8.01 -4.73 -22.51
N CYS A 91 7.90 -3.54 -21.95
CA CYS A 91 6.74 -2.68 -22.13
C CYS A 91 6.71 -2.11 -23.55
N VAL A 92 5.53 -2.11 -24.19
CA VAL A 92 5.34 -1.53 -25.53
C VAL A 92 5.32 0.00 -25.44
N ALA A 93 5.93 0.68 -26.43
CA ALA A 93 5.92 2.14 -26.51
C ALA A 93 4.50 2.73 -26.34
N PRO A 94 4.31 3.85 -25.59
CA PRO A 94 5.34 4.71 -24.99
C PRO A 94 5.58 4.34 -23.51
N CYS A 95 6.08 3.13 -23.27
CA CYS A 95 6.47 2.61 -21.96
C CYS A 95 7.32 3.59 -21.12
N VAL A 96 8.27 4.30 -21.74
CA VAL A 96 9.12 5.29 -21.07
C VAL A 96 8.31 6.42 -20.42
N MET A 97 7.20 6.83 -21.06
CA MET A 97 6.38 7.96 -20.60
C MET A 97 5.49 7.59 -19.40
N THR A 98 5.23 6.30 -19.18
CA THR A 98 4.29 5.81 -18.15
C THR A 98 4.97 4.93 -17.10
N CYS A 99 6.23 4.54 -17.31
CA CYS A 99 6.98 3.71 -16.39
C CYS A 99 7.40 4.52 -15.14
N PRO A 100 6.93 4.17 -13.93
CA PRO A 100 7.32 4.88 -12.71
C PRO A 100 8.81 4.72 -12.36
N ALA A 101 9.49 3.75 -12.96
CA ALA A 101 10.93 3.55 -12.83
C ALA A 101 11.75 4.22 -13.96
N ASN A 102 11.09 4.82 -14.96
CA ASN A 102 11.71 5.49 -16.10
C ASN A 102 12.85 4.66 -16.76
N ILE A 103 12.64 3.35 -16.84
CA ILE A 103 13.58 2.39 -17.42
C ILE A 103 13.47 2.48 -18.96
N ASP A 104 14.63 2.60 -19.61
CA ASP A 104 14.83 2.64 -21.05
C ASP A 104 15.61 1.38 -21.45
N ILE A 105 14.92 0.39 -22.01
CA ILE A 105 15.53 -0.75 -22.74
C ILE A 105 14.85 -0.90 -24.09
#